data_AF-A0A9K3KWK7-F1
#
_entry.id   AF-A0A9K3KWK7-F1
#
_cell.length_a   1.000
_cell.length_b   1.000
_cell.length_c   1.000
_cell.angle_alpha   90.00
_cell.angle_beta   90.00
_cell.angle_gamma   90.00
#
_symmetry.space_group_name_H-M   'P 1'
#
loop_
_entity.id
_entity.type
_entity.pdbx_description
1 polymer ?
#
loop_
_entity_poly.entity_id
_entity_poly.type
_entity_poly.pdbx_seq_one_letter_code
_entity_poly.pdbx_strand_id
1 'polypeptide(L)'
;MSISSFDAKAEILGYVGGVVLAVALLPQLVHTLKTRSTKDISYGWQLVYLLGLVLNYIYFFIIKATAAWATLTIELLFCIWLLVLKIKIDGFEMCRKSNGKHISGGKDDAACNSGHTDLESRDLENTSGLDKAINHAICIHGNVDLTRSIDGLMYKDAIRFRHSTIIGPNTLVKDAYRGFHIMIDAVFTIELRAEFGNDLLAKMCTLAKMHGVRVVHDHAEIFDGTVSPPGFAAVVLLDESHMSAHCYSDQGKLAFDVFTCGANPDCTRKVARDVLFYLRQNLGSDAKYEIHRLPRFPVQEGIR
;
A
#
# COMPACT_ATOMS: atom_id res chain seq x y z
N MET A 1 -12.72 -64.07 -8.68
CA MET A 1 -12.74 -63.51 -7.31
C MET A 1 -11.68 -62.41 -7.10
N SER A 2 -11.39 -61.59 -8.13
CA SER A 2 -10.35 -60.53 -8.08
C SER A 2 -10.89 -59.11 -7.96
N ILE A 3 -12.20 -58.91 -8.18
CA ILE A 3 -12.85 -57.60 -8.29
C ILE A 3 -12.85 -56.85 -6.93
N SER A 4 -13.10 -57.55 -5.82
CA SER A 4 -13.14 -56.93 -4.48
C SER A 4 -11.81 -56.35 -4.00
N SER A 5 -10.68 -56.95 -4.41
CA SER A 5 -9.35 -56.48 -4.00
C SER A 5 -8.91 -55.21 -4.72
N PHE A 6 -9.39 -55.01 -5.95
CA PHE A 6 -9.13 -53.81 -6.73
C PHE A 6 -9.96 -52.64 -6.21
N ASP A 7 -11.24 -52.89 -5.93
CA ASP A 7 -12.17 -51.89 -5.38
C ASP A 7 -11.71 -51.39 -4.01
N ALA A 8 -11.25 -52.28 -3.13
CA ALA A 8 -10.70 -51.91 -1.82
C ALA A 8 -9.45 -51.03 -1.93
N LYS A 9 -8.55 -51.31 -2.89
CA LYS A 9 -7.35 -50.48 -3.13
C LYS A 9 -7.72 -49.10 -3.67
N ALA A 10 -8.73 -49.03 -4.54
CA ALA A 10 -9.23 -47.78 -5.08
C ALA A 10 -9.90 -46.91 -3.99
N GLU A 11 -10.66 -47.51 -3.08
CA GLU A 11 -11.26 -46.78 -1.95
C GLU A 11 -10.20 -46.21 -0.99
N ILE A 12 -9.18 -47.00 -0.64
CA ILE A 12 -8.06 -46.52 0.20
C ILE A 12 -7.36 -45.34 -0.49
N LEU A 13 -7.10 -45.45 -1.79
CA LEU A 13 -6.48 -44.36 -2.55
C LEU A 13 -7.35 -43.09 -2.55
N GLY A 14 -8.66 -43.24 -2.66
CA GLY A 14 -9.62 -42.14 -2.56
C GLY A 14 -9.58 -41.43 -1.20
N TYR A 15 -9.56 -42.18 -0.10
CA TYR A 15 -9.44 -41.61 1.25
C TYR A 15 -8.10 -40.90 1.46
N VAL A 16 -7.00 -41.54 1.07
CA VAL A 16 -5.66 -40.94 1.21
C VAL A 16 -5.54 -39.66 0.37
N GLY A 17 -5.99 -39.70 -0.89
CA GLY A 17 -5.97 -38.54 -1.77
C GLY A 17 -6.79 -37.37 -1.21
N GLY A 18 -8.00 -37.65 -0.71
CA GLY A 18 -8.84 -36.63 -0.09
C GLY A 18 -8.26 -36.03 1.18
N VAL A 19 -7.63 -36.85 2.05
CA VAL A 19 -6.93 -36.34 3.24
C VAL A 19 -5.74 -35.46 2.86
N VAL A 20 -4.98 -35.85 1.83
CA VAL A 20 -3.85 -35.03 1.34
C VAL A 20 -4.33 -33.65 0.87
N LEU A 21 -5.47 -33.58 0.17
CA LEU A 21 -6.07 -32.31 -0.22
C LEU A 21 -6.49 -31.46 0.99
N ALA A 22 -7.15 -32.07 1.99
CA ALA A 22 -7.53 -31.38 3.23
C ALA A 22 -6.34 -30.83 4.01
N VAL A 23 -5.26 -31.61 4.08
CA VAL A 23 -4.01 -31.17 4.72
C VAL A 23 -3.35 -30.03 3.92
N ALA A 24 -3.48 -30.01 2.59
CA ALA A 24 -2.93 -28.95 1.76
C ALA A 24 -3.57 -27.57 2.01
N LEU A 25 -4.80 -27.51 2.54
CA LEU A 25 -5.44 -26.25 2.95
C LEU A 25 -4.98 -25.73 4.33
N LEU A 26 -4.38 -26.58 5.17
CA LEU A 26 -3.98 -26.21 6.54
C LEU A 26 -2.96 -25.07 6.61
N PRO A 27 -1.87 -25.04 5.81
CA PRO A 27 -0.89 -23.96 5.89
C PRO A 27 -1.53 -22.59 5.68
N GLN A 28 -2.43 -22.48 4.70
CA GLN A 28 -3.14 -21.23 4.40
C GLN A 28 -4.09 -20.83 5.54
N LEU A 29 -4.85 -21.80 6.06
CA LEU A 29 -5.76 -21.56 7.19
C LEU A 29 -5.01 -21.12 8.45
N VAL A 30 -3.89 -21.77 8.78
CA VAL A 30 -3.04 -21.42 9.93
C VAL A 30 -2.43 -20.04 9.75
N HIS A 31 -1.93 -19.70 8.55
CA HIS A 31 -1.41 -18.38 8.25
C HIS A 31 -2.47 -17.30 8.50
N THR A 32 -3.67 -17.47 7.94
CA THR A 32 -4.79 -16.53 8.11
C THR A 32 -5.21 -16.38 9.58
N LEU A 33 -5.22 -17.47 10.35
CA LEU A 33 -5.54 -17.41 11.78
C LEU A 33 -4.48 -16.68 12.61
N LYS A 34 -3.19 -16.87 12.29
CA LYS A 34 -2.07 -16.25 13.01
C LYS A 34 -1.85 -14.79 12.65
N THR A 35 -1.75 -14.47 11.35
CA THR A 35 -1.38 -13.13 10.89
C THR A 35 -2.57 -12.18 10.80
N ARG A 36 -3.80 -12.71 10.85
CA ARG A 36 -5.03 -11.94 10.65
C ARG A 36 -5.02 -11.12 9.34
N SER A 37 -4.24 -11.57 8.34
CA SER A 37 -4.14 -10.95 7.03
C SER A 37 -4.67 -11.90 5.95
N THR A 38 -5.52 -11.38 5.06
CA THR A 38 -6.13 -12.11 3.93
C THR A 38 -5.97 -11.40 2.59
N LYS A 39 -4.99 -10.48 2.51
CA LYS A 39 -4.71 -9.67 1.32
C LYS A 39 -4.25 -10.50 0.12
N ASP A 40 -3.52 -11.58 0.39
CA ASP A 40 -2.99 -12.48 -0.66
C ASP A 40 -4.03 -13.46 -1.20
N ILE A 41 -5.24 -13.52 -0.60
CA ILE A 41 -6.30 -14.44 -1.00
C ILE A 41 -7.31 -13.70 -1.88
N SER A 42 -7.48 -14.16 -3.11
CA SER A 42 -8.47 -13.62 -4.05
C SER A 42 -9.88 -14.20 -3.80
N TYR A 43 -10.89 -13.32 -3.70
CA TYR A 43 -12.30 -13.75 -3.66
C TYR A 43 -12.70 -14.53 -4.92
N GLY A 44 -12.22 -14.10 -6.09
CA GLY A 44 -12.55 -14.76 -7.36
C GLY A 44 -12.04 -16.20 -7.39
N TRP A 45 -10.79 -16.42 -6.99
CA TRP A 45 -10.22 -17.76 -6.87
C TRP A 45 -11.02 -18.63 -5.88
N GLN A 46 -11.33 -18.08 -4.70
CA GLN A 46 -12.02 -18.84 -3.65
C GLN A 46 -13.46 -19.21 -4.03
N LEU A 47 -14.20 -18.34 -4.72
CA LEU A 47 -15.56 -18.62 -5.20
C LEU A 47 -15.58 -19.66 -6.33
N VAL A 48 -14.67 -19.55 -7.30
CA VAL A 48 -14.54 -20.55 -8.38
C VAL A 48 -14.14 -21.91 -7.81
N TYR A 49 -13.21 -21.92 -6.85
CA TYR A 49 -12.80 -23.13 -6.16
C TYR A 49 -13.97 -23.76 -5.38
N LEU A 50 -14.71 -22.97 -4.60
CA LEU A 50 -15.89 -23.44 -3.86
C LEU A 50 -16.97 -24.01 -4.80
N LEU A 51 -17.24 -23.35 -5.92
CA LEU A 51 -18.16 -23.86 -6.95
C LEU A 51 -17.70 -25.20 -7.50
N GLY A 52 -16.41 -25.33 -7.82
CA GLY A 52 -15.80 -26.59 -8.26
C GLY A 52 -15.94 -27.72 -7.23
N LEU A 53 -15.74 -27.43 -5.94
CA LEU A 53 -15.94 -28.41 -4.86
C LEU A 53 -17.40 -28.85 -4.76
N VAL A 54 -18.35 -27.91 -4.84
CA VAL A 54 -19.80 -28.24 -4.80
C VAL A 54 -20.21 -29.11 -6.00
N LEU A 55 -19.75 -28.77 -7.21
CA LEU A 55 -20.04 -29.56 -8.40
C LEU A 55 -19.46 -30.98 -8.32
N ASN A 56 -18.20 -31.11 -7.86
CA ASN A 56 -17.58 -32.42 -7.64
C ASN A 56 -18.28 -33.22 -6.55
N TYR A 57 -18.75 -32.56 -5.49
CA TYR A 57 -19.52 -33.22 -4.43
C TYR A 57 -20.80 -33.86 -4.98
N ILE A 58 -21.57 -33.09 -5.75
CA ILE A 58 -22.79 -33.59 -6.41
C ILE A 58 -22.46 -34.76 -7.33
N TYR A 59 -21.40 -34.63 -8.15
CA TYR A 59 -20.96 -35.70 -9.04
C TYR A 59 -20.60 -36.99 -8.29
N PHE A 60 -19.76 -36.90 -7.25
CA PHE A 60 -19.34 -38.05 -6.44
C PHE A 60 -20.49 -38.70 -5.67
N PHE A 61 -21.46 -37.91 -5.24
CA PHE A 61 -22.68 -38.41 -4.64
C PHE A 61 -23.53 -39.22 -5.65
N ILE A 62 -23.70 -38.71 -6.88
CA ILE A 62 -24.45 -39.39 -7.95
C ILE A 62 -23.81 -40.75 -8.30
N ILE A 63 -22.48 -40.82 -8.43
CA ILE A 63 -21.78 -42.07 -8.74
C ILE A 63 -21.59 -42.99 -7.52
N LYS A 64 -22.14 -42.60 -6.35
CA LYS A 64 -22.05 -43.34 -5.07
C LYS A 64 -20.61 -43.62 -4.60
N ALA A 65 -19.66 -42.74 -4.92
CA ALA A 65 -18.26 -42.87 -4.50
C ALA A 65 -18.07 -42.32 -3.08
N THR A 66 -18.27 -43.19 -2.07
CA THR A 66 -18.24 -42.86 -0.64
C THR A 66 -16.97 -42.14 -0.20
N ALA A 67 -15.80 -42.69 -0.55
CA ALA A 67 -14.52 -42.12 -0.18
C ALA A 67 -14.33 -40.69 -0.69
N ALA A 68 -14.79 -40.42 -1.92
CA ALA A 68 -14.61 -39.13 -2.59
C ALA A 68 -15.50 -38.04 -1.98
N TRP A 69 -16.82 -38.26 -1.86
CA TRP A 69 -17.68 -37.21 -1.31
C TRP A 69 -17.48 -37.02 0.21
N ALA A 70 -17.13 -38.07 0.97
CA ALA A 70 -16.86 -37.97 2.39
C ALA A 70 -15.63 -37.10 2.69
N THR A 71 -14.51 -37.33 1.99
CA THR A 71 -13.30 -36.51 2.17
C THR A 71 -13.47 -35.10 1.62
N LEU A 72 -14.18 -34.94 0.50
CA LEU A 72 -14.52 -33.64 -0.07
C LEU A 72 -15.41 -32.79 0.87
N THR A 73 -16.18 -33.43 1.76
CA THR A 73 -16.95 -32.70 2.78
C THR A 73 -16.04 -31.95 3.73
N ILE A 74 -14.94 -32.57 4.15
CA ILE A 74 -13.94 -31.96 5.05
C ILE A 74 -13.26 -30.78 4.34
N GLU A 75 -12.88 -30.97 3.08
CA GLU A 75 -12.32 -29.92 2.22
C GLU A 75 -13.27 -28.71 2.12
N LEU A 76 -14.55 -28.99 1.85
CA LEU A 76 -15.58 -27.98 1.71
C LEU A 76 -15.75 -27.17 3.01
N LEU A 77 -15.72 -27.82 4.17
CA LEU A 77 -15.79 -27.16 5.47
C LEU A 77 -14.59 -26.24 5.72
N PHE A 78 -13.37 -26.67 5.42
CA PHE A 78 -12.18 -25.82 5.53
C PHE A 78 -12.22 -24.64 4.56
N CYS A 79 -12.66 -24.87 3.32
CA CYS A 79 -12.79 -23.81 2.33
C CYS A 79 -13.85 -22.76 2.73
N ILE A 80 -15.01 -23.20 3.23
CA ILE A 80 -16.05 -22.30 3.76
C ILE A 80 -15.55 -21.54 4.98
N TRP A 81 -14.85 -22.22 5.90
CA TRP A 81 -14.30 -21.56 7.08
C TRP A 81 -13.28 -20.48 6.69
N LEU A 82 -12.38 -20.77 5.76
CA LEU A 82 -11.43 -19.80 5.22
C LEU A 82 -12.14 -18.59 4.58
N LEU A 83 -13.25 -18.82 3.87
CA LEU A 83 -14.04 -17.75 3.26
C LEU A 83 -14.69 -16.86 4.34
N VAL A 84 -15.25 -17.45 5.38
CA VAL A 84 -15.83 -16.70 6.51
C VAL A 84 -14.75 -15.88 7.22
N LEU A 85 -13.56 -16.44 7.45
CA LEU A 85 -12.44 -15.71 8.03
C LEU A 85 -12.05 -14.52 7.17
N LYS A 86 -11.94 -14.72 5.85
CA LYS A 86 -11.64 -13.64 4.90
C LYS A 86 -12.65 -12.51 4.93
N ILE A 87 -13.95 -12.82 4.88
CA ILE A 87 -15.02 -11.81 4.96
C ILE A 87 -14.95 -11.04 6.27
N LYS A 88 -14.69 -11.73 7.39
CA LYS A 88 -14.58 -11.07 8.71
C LYS A 88 -13.36 -10.15 8.80
N ILE A 89 -12.20 -10.59 8.31
CA ILE A 89 -10.96 -9.80 8.34
C ILE A 89 -11.08 -8.58 7.42
N ASP A 90 -11.48 -8.78 6.16
CA ASP A 90 -11.63 -7.69 5.20
C ASP A 90 -12.74 -6.71 5.65
N GLY A 91 -13.85 -7.23 6.20
CA GLY A 91 -14.92 -6.42 6.77
C GLY A 91 -14.47 -5.59 7.97
N PHE A 92 -13.64 -6.16 8.86
CA PHE A 92 -13.02 -5.40 9.95
C PHE A 92 -12.06 -4.31 9.43
N GLU A 93 -11.25 -4.60 8.42
CA GLU A 93 -10.41 -3.60 7.77
C GLU A 93 -11.23 -2.46 7.15
N MET A 94 -12.37 -2.78 6.52
CA MET A 94 -13.29 -1.78 5.95
C MET A 94 -13.98 -0.95 7.04
N CYS A 95 -14.45 -1.56 8.13
CA CYS A 95 -15.00 -0.83 9.28
C CYS A 95 -13.95 0.08 9.94
N ARG A 96 -12.69 -0.38 10.06
CA ARG A 96 -11.58 0.45 10.56
C ARG A 96 -11.31 1.65 9.65
N LYS A 97 -11.30 1.43 8.33
CA LYS A 97 -11.22 2.51 7.33
C LYS A 97 -12.42 3.45 7.39
N SER A 98 -13.64 2.93 7.58
CA SER A 98 -14.89 3.70 7.63
C SER A 98 -15.03 4.55 8.91
N ASN A 99 -14.66 4.03 10.08
CA ASN A 99 -14.57 4.83 11.30
C ASN A 99 -13.49 5.92 11.20
N GLY A 100 -12.40 5.68 10.45
CA GLY A 100 -11.46 6.73 10.06
C GLY A 100 -12.05 7.74 9.05
N LYS A 101 -12.96 7.28 8.18
CA LYS A 101 -13.60 8.08 7.13
C LYS A 101 -14.85 8.85 7.58
N HIS A 102 -15.49 8.47 8.69
CA HIS A 102 -16.59 9.24 9.31
C HIS A 102 -16.10 10.57 9.92
N ILE A 103 -14.77 10.73 10.04
CA ILE A 103 -14.09 12.01 10.31
C ILE A 103 -13.74 12.76 9.01
N SER A 104 -13.77 12.11 7.83
CA SER A 104 -13.22 12.65 6.58
C SER A 104 -14.10 12.47 5.32
N GLY A 105 -15.42 12.33 5.46
CA GLY A 105 -16.31 11.98 4.35
C GLY A 105 -17.00 13.17 3.69
N GLY A 106 -16.56 13.56 2.50
CA GLY A 106 -17.30 14.42 1.57
C GLY A 106 -16.82 14.21 0.15
N LYS A 107 -17.71 13.65 -0.68
CA LYS A 107 -17.70 13.33 -2.12
C LYS A 107 -16.73 14.11 -3.03
N ASP A 108 -16.22 13.43 -4.06
CA ASP A 108 -16.48 13.80 -5.46
C ASP A 108 -16.25 12.62 -6.42
N ASP A 109 -17.28 12.38 -7.25
CA ASP A 109 -17.22 11.66 -8.51
C ASP A 109 -17.01 12.69 -9.64
N ALA A 110 -16.52 12.19 -10.77
CA ALA A 110 -16.47 12.80 -12.11
C ALA A 110 -15.14 13.46 -12.52
N ALA A 111 -14.56 12.82 -13.52
CA ALA A 111 -13.35 13.16 -14.24
C ALA A 111 -13.45 14.49 -15.00
N CYS A 112 -12.29 15.09 -15.31
CA CYS A 112 -11.94 15.31 -16.72
C CYS A 112 -10.45 15.58 -16.91
N ASN A 113 -9.94 15.09 -18.04
CA ASN A 113 -8.64 15.42 -18.60
C ASN A 113 -8.84 16.39 -19.78
N SER A 114 -7.79 17.16 -20.07
CA SER A 114 -7.50 17.92 -21.30
C SER A 114 -8.15 19.29 -21.54
N GLY A 115 -7.30 20.25 -22.00
CA GLY A 115 -7.72 21.37 -22.83
C GLY A 115 -7.15 22.74 -22.47
N HIS A 116 -6.16 23.20 -23.24
CA HIS A 116 -5.65 24.59 -23.33
C HIS A 116 -6.74 25.62 -23.65
N THR A 117 -6.67 26.85 -23.12
CA THR A 117 -6.35 28.14 -23.81
C THR A 117 -6.72 29.38 -22.97
N ASP A 118 -6.06 30.49 -23.31
CA ASP A 118 -5.96 31.81 -22.66
C ASP A 118 -7.24 32.67 -22.54
N LEU A 119 -7.08 33.79 -21.81
CA LEU A 119 -7.71 35.12 -21.94
C LEU A 119 -8.85 35.56 -20.97
N GLU A 120 -8.52 36.66 -20.27
CA GLU A 120 -9.28 37.87 -19.90
C GLU A 120 -10.66 37.86 -19.17
N SER A 121 -10.66 38.66 -18.09
CA SER A 121 -11.67 39.65 -17.66
C SER A 121 -12.90 39.24 -16.82
N ARG A 122 -12.92 39.84 -15.61
CA ARG A 122 -14.00 40.53 -14.87
C ARG A 122 -15.34 39.85 -14.46
N ASP A 123 -15.64 40.12 -13.18
CA ASP A 123 -16.92 40.37 -12.50
C ASP A 123 -17.72 39.22 -11.82
N LEU A 124 -17.62 39.28 -10.47
CA LEU A 124 -18.67 39.25 -9.42
C LEU A 124 -19.62 38.05 -9.25
N GLU A 125 -19.45 37.46 -8.05
CA GLU A 125 -20.48 37.05 -7.07
C GLU A 125 -21.54 35.98 -7.43
N ASN A 126 -21.48 34.83 -6.73
CA ASN A 126 -22.29 34.56 -5.53
C ASN A 126 -22.62 33.05 -5.39
N THR A 127 -21.92 32.32 -4.50
CA THR A 127 -22.46 31.08 -3.91
C THR A 127 -22.00 30.93 -2.44
N SER A 128 -22.99 31.14 -1.55
CA SER A 128 -23.21 30.51 -0.24
C SER A 128 -22.01 29.97 0.56
N GLY A 129 -21.39 30.85 1.34
CA GLY A 129 -21.45 30.84 2.83
C GLY A 129 -20.95 29.66 3.68
N LEU A 130 -20.77 28.44 3.17
CA LEU A 130 -20.42 27.28 4.01
C LEU A 130 -19.16 26.52 3.54
N ASP A 131 -18.91 26.46 2.23
CA ASP A 131 -17.75 25.75 1.67
C ASP A 131 -16.43 26.52 1.80
N LYS A 132 -16.48 27.84 1.92
CA LYS A 132 -15.29 28.67 2.20
C LYS A 132 -14.75 28.46 3.62
N ALA A 133 -15.58 28.07 4.58
CA ALA A 133 -15.13 27.90 5.96
C ALA A 133 -14.26 26.65 6.14
N ILE A 134 -14.51 25.57 5.38
CA ILE A 134 -13.78 24.30 5.49
C ILE A 134 -12.40 24.40 4.82
N ASN A 135 -12.32 25.01 3.64
CA ASN A 135 -11.03 25.26 2.97
C ASN A 135 -10.17 26.30 3.70
N HIS A 136 -10.78 27.19 4.49
CA HIS A 136 -10.06 28.14 5.32
C HIS A 136 -9.64 27.53 6.68
N ALA A 137 -10.37 26.54 7.22
CA ALA A 137 -10.05 25.94 8.52
C ALA A 137 -8.76 25.11 8.54
N ILE A 138 -8.36 24.49 7.41
CA ILE A 138 -7.05 23.82 7.30
C ILE A 138 -5.88 24.83 7.24
N CYS A 139 -6.16 26.08 6.85
CA CYS A 139 -5.17 27.15 6.75
C CYS A 139 -5.11 28.10 7.96
N ILE A 140 -6.05 28.05 8.92
CA ILE A 140 -6.22 29.12 9.92
C ILE A 140 -5.85 28.74 11.36
N HIS A 141 -5.40 27.50 11.62
CA HIS A 141 -4.74 27.21 12.89
C HIS A 141 -3.23 26.98 12.71
N GLY A 142 -2.52 28.10 12.54
CA GLY A 142 -1.20 28.31 13.15
C GLY A 142 0.03 27.70 12.49
N ASN A 143 0.12 27.56 11.16
CA ASN A 143 1.34 26.98 10.55
C ASN A 143 1.80 27.51 9.18
N VAL A 144 1.33 28.69 8.75
CA VAL A 144 1.79 29.32 7.48
C VAL A 144 3.30 29.61 7.50
N ASP A 145 3.87 29.91 8.67
CA ASP A 145 5.32 30.13 8.81
C ASP A 145 6.12 28.82 8.76
N LEU A 146 5.58 27.73 9.29
CA LEU A 146 6.25 26.42 9.27
C LEU A 146 6.26 25.84 7.85
N THR A 147 5.17 25.94 7.10
CA THR A 147 5.11 25.48 5.70
C THR A 147 6.07 26.27 4.82
N ARG A 148 6.14 27.61 4.97
CA ARG A 148 7.13 28.45 4.26
C ARG A 148 8.58 28.10 4.61
N SER A 149 8.86 27.82 5.89
CA SER A 149 10.19 27.39 6.34
C SER A 149 10.58 26.04 5.73
N ILE A 150 9.65 25.09 5.67
CA ILE A 150 9.88 23.78 5.05
C ILE A 150 10.05 23.92 3.53
N ASP A 151 9.20 24.70 2.86
CA ASP A 151 9.33 24.94 1.42
C ASP A 151 10.69 25.57 1.08
N GLY A 152 11.15 26.53 1.90
CA GLY A 152 12.48 27.12 1.78
C GLY A 152 13.61 26.12 2.01
N LEU A 153 13.45 25.18 2.94
CA LEU A 153 14.40 24.09 3.14
C LEU A 153 14.44 23.18 1.90
N MET A 154 13.27 22.89 1.30
CA MET A 154 13.08 22.02 0.12
C MET A 154 13.49 22.64 -1.22
N TYR A 155 13.52 23.96 -1.34
CA TYR A 155 13.76 24.67 -2.61
C TYR A 155 15.21 25.11 -2.84
N LYS A 156 16.08 25.08 -1.83
CA LYS A 156 17.43 25.67 -1.92
C LYS A 156 18.37 25.09 -3.00
N ASP A 157 18.07 23.93 -3.58
CA ASP A 157 18.93 23.25 -4.57
C ASP A 157 18.23 22.88 -5.88
N ALA A 158 17.25 23.68 -6.33
CA ALA A 158 16.62 23.46 -7.64
C ALA A 158 17.62 23.73 -8.78
N ILE A 159 18.44 22.73 -9.11
CA ILE A 159 19.33 22.70 -10.27
C ILE A 159 18.48 22.94 -11.53
N ARG A 160 18.93 23.83 -12.44
CA ARG A 160 18.27 24.07 -13.74
C ARG A 160 18.33 22.79 -14.59
N PHE A 161 17.21 22.13 -14.83
CA PHE A 161 17.14 20.90 -15.65
C PHE A 161 16.74 21.19 -17.10
N ARG A 162 17.48 20.64 -18.08
CA ARG A 162 17.10 20.67 -19.51
C ARG A 162 16.29 19.42 -19.88
N HIS A 163 15.39 19.59 -20.85
CA HIS A 163 14.58 18.52 -21.42
C HIS A 163 15.43 17.57 -22.28
N SER A 164 15.18 16.27 -22.14
CA SER A 164 15.82 15.19 -22.93
C SER A 164 15.25 15.13 -24.35
N THR A 165 16.09 14.88 -25.37
CA THR A 165 15.67 14.63 -26.76
C THR A 165 15.60 13.13 -27.05
N ILE A 166 14.57 12.68 -27.78
CA ILE A 166 14.42 11.28 -28.23
C ILE A 166 15.38 11.01 -29.39
N ILE A 167 16.22 9.98 -29.31
CA ILE A 167 17.18 9.60 -30.37
C ILE A 167 17.02 8.11 -30.76
N GLY A 168 16.27 7.86 -31.84
CA GLY A 168 16.35 6.65 -32.69
C GLY A 168 15.86 5.30 -32.09
N PRO A 169 15.53 4.30 -32.94
CA PRO A 169 14.86 3.06 -32.53
C PRO A 169 15.74 2.02 -31.82
N ASN A 170 17.07 2.20 -31.72
CA ASN A 170 18.00 1.21 -31.15
C ASN A 170 19.10 1.82 -30.25
N THR A 171 18.86 2.99 -29.65
CA THR A 171 19.82 3.62 -28.73
C THR A 171 19.24 3.60 -27.31
N LEU A 172 19.98 3.08 -26.33
CA LEU A 172 19.64 3.31 -24.91
C LEU A 172 19.52 4.82 -24.70
N VAL A 173 18.43 5.29 -24.08
CA VAL A 173 18.21 6.72 -23.82
C VAL A 173 19.33 7.23 -22.93
N LYS A 174 20.32 7.91 -23.52
CA LYS A 174 21.54 8.33 -22.83
C LYS A 174 21.34 9.54 -21.91
N ASP A 175 20.26 10.32 -22.12
CA ASP A 175 20.16 11.65 -21.53
C ASP A 175 18.78 11.94 -20.89
N ALA A 176 18.23 11.00 -20.11
CA ALA A 176 16.99 11.25 -19.38
C ALA A 176 17.19 11.08 -17.89
N TYR A 177 17.07 12.19 -17.17
CA TYR A 177 16.88 12.22 -15.73
C TYR A 177 15.72 11.28 -15.35
N ARG A 178 15.96 10.27 -14.52
CA ARG A 178 14.94 9.23 -14.26
C ARG A 178 14.04 9.57 -13.08
N GLY A 179 14.50 10.39 -12.13
CA GLY A 179 13.65 10.85 -11.04
C GLY A 179 14.44 11.40 -9.85
N PHE A 180 13.73 11.81 -8.81
CA PHE A 180 14.30 12.45 -7.63
C PHE A 180 14.08 11.56 -6.41
N HIS A 181 15.13 11.41 -5.61
CA HIS A 181 15.08 10.69 -4.34
C HIS A 181 15.33 11.68 -3.21
N ILE A 182 14.38 11.81 -2.30
CA ILE A 182 14.51 12.62 -1.09
C ILE A 182 14.48 11.67 0.11
N MET A 183 15.49 11.76 0.97
CA MET A 183 15.59 10.99 2.21
C MET A 183 15.50 11.97 3.39
N ILE A 184 14.87 11.53 4.47
CA ILE A 184 14.65 12.27 5.70
C ILE A 184 15.04 11.38 6.86
N ASP A 185 16.07 11.77 7.60
CA ASP A 185 16.48 11.11 8.83
C ASP A 185 15.99 11.93 10.02
N ALA A 186 15.24 11.29 10.90
CA ALA A 186 14.69 11.89 12.11
C ALA A 186 15.29 11.23 13.36
N VAL A 187 15.67 12.07 14.32
CA VAL A 187 16.06 11.65 15.67
C VAL A 187 15.12 12.31 16.66
N PHE A 188 14.52 11.54 17.57
CA PHE A 188 13.51 11.97 18.52
C PHE A 188 13.69 11.27 19.87
N THR A 189 13.01 11.76 20.92
CA THR A 189 13.14 11.20 22.28
C THR A 189 11.85 10.59 22.83
N ILE A 190 10.73 10.80 22.15
CA ILE A 190 9.44 10.26 22.58
C ILE A 190 9.35 8.75 22.34
N GLU A 191 8.55 8.08 23.17
CA GLU A 191 8.15 6.70 22.92
C GLU A 191 7.03 6.67 21.86
N LEU A 192 7.27 5.92 20.78
CA LEU A 192 6.27 5.73 19.73
C LEU A 192 5.39 4.54 20.02
N ARG A 193 4.08 4.72 19.79
CA ARG A 193 3.11 3.63 19.79
C ARG A 193 3.41 2.60 18.70
N ALA A 194 3.17 1.33 18.98
CA ALA A 194 3.43 0.22 18.04
C ALA A 194 2.68 0.39 16.70
N GLU A 195 1.49 0.99 16.70
CA GLU A 195 0.70 1.19 15.49
C GLU A 195 1.16 2.36 14.61
N PHE A 196 2.13 3.16 15.07
CA PHE A 196 2.60 4.34 14.32
C PHE A 196 3.11 3.98 12.92
N GLY A 197 3.71 2.79 12.75
CA GLY A 197 4.13 2.30 11.43
C GLY A 197 2.97 2.14 10.45
N ASN A 198 1.80 1.66 10.92
CA ASN A 198 0.59 1.56 10.10
C ASN A 198 0.00 2.93 9.77
N ASP A 199 0.06 3.87 10.72
CA ASP A 199 -0.43 5.23 10.52
C ASP A 199 0.45 5.98 9.51
N LEU A 200 1.77 5.84 9.61
CA LEU A 200 2.72 6.41 8.65
C LEU A 200 2.55 5.80 7.26
N LEU A 201 2.39 4.47 7.13
CA LEU A 201 2.10 3.82 5.84
C LEU A 201 0.82 4.39 5.20
N ALA A 202 -0.26 4.49 5.97
CA ALA A 202 -1.52 5.06 5.49
C ALA A 202 -1.36 6.52 5.06
N LYS A 203 -0.53 7.29 5.78
CA LYS A 203 -0.21 8.67 5.44
C LYS A 203 0.60 8.77 4.16
N MET A 204 1.65 7.95 3.99
CA MET A 204 2.46 7.86 2.78
C MET A 204 1.57 7.58 1.56
N CYS A 205 0.70 6.56 1.62
CA CYS A 205 -0.22 6.23 0.54
C CYS A 205 -1.21 7.36 0.22
N THR A 206 -1.73 8.03 1.24
CA THR A 206 -2.64 9.17 1.07
C THR A 206 -1.95 10.36 0.39
N LEU A 207 -0.75 10.71 0.85
CA LEU A 207 0.01 11.83 0.32
C LEU A 207 0.52 11.56 -1.10
N ALA A 208 0.95 10.33 -1.41
CA ALA A 208 1.30 9.94 -2.77
C ALA A 208 0.13 10.17 -3.73
N LYS A 209 -1.06 9.63 -3.41
CA LYS A 209 -2.27 9.81 -4.25
C LYS A 209 -2.66 11.28 -4.39
N MET A 210 -2.59 12.05 -3.30
CA MET A 210 -2.89 13.49 -3.30
C MET A 210 -1.97 14.27 -4.25
N HIS A 211 -0.70 13.89 -4.36
CA HIS A 211 0.29 14.54 -5.23
C HIS A 211 0.43 13.88 -6.61
N GLY A 212 -0.58 13.09 -7.02
CA GLY A 212 -0.64 12.48 -8.35
C GLY A 212 0.33 11.31 -8.55
N VAL A 213 0.84 10.71 -7.48
CA VAL A 213 1.74 9.55 -7.52
C VAL A 213 0.91 8.27 -7.34
N ARG A 214 0.98 7.37 -8.33
CA ARG A 214 0.25 6.10 -8.30
C ARG A 214 0.91 5.13 -7.31
N VAL A 215 0.11 4.62 -6.38
CA VAL A 215 0.49 3.54 -5.46
C VAL A 215 0.15 2.20 -6.11
N VAL A 216 1.16 1.34 -6.26
CA VAL A 216 1.04 -0.02 -6.83
C VAL A 216 0.76 -1.04 -5.73
N HIS A 217 1.52 -0.98 -4.64
CA HIS A 217 1.42 -1.90 -3.51
C HIS A 217 1.96 -1.23 -2.24
N ASP A 218 1.49 -1.63 -1.07
CA ASP A 218 1.93 -1.11 0.22
C ASP A 218 1.97 -2.18 1.30
N HIS A 219 3.01 -2.15 2.14
CA HIS A 219 3.18 -3.10 3.24
C HIS A 219 3.94 -2.46 4.39
N ALA A 220 3.54 -2.79 5.62
CA ALA A 220 4.28 -2.47 6.82
C ALA A 220 4.38 -3.70 7.71
N GLU A 221 5.57 -3.95 8.23
CA GLU A 221 5.87 -4.97 9.22
C GLU A 221 6.22 -4.27 10.54
N ILE A 222 5.57 -4.68 11.64
CA ILE A 222 5.78 -4.12 12.97
C ILE A 222 6.64 -5.09 13.78
N PHE A 223 7.73 -4.59 14.36
CA PHE A 223 8.63 -5.36 15.20
C PHE A 223 8.31 -5.11 16.67
N ASP A 224 8.00 -6.18 17.41
CA ASP A 224 7.61 -6.14 18.83
C ASP A 224 8.79 -6.22 19.81
N GLY A 225 10.02 -6.36 19.29
CA GLY A 225 11.23 -6.51 20.11
C GLY A 225 11.63 -7.95 20.41
N THR A 226 10.83 -8.96 20.02
CA THR A 226 11.11 -10.37 20.39
C THR A 226 12.17 -11.04 19.51
N VAL A 227 12.10 -10.83 18.20
CA VAL A 227 13.04 -11.38 17.21
C VAL A 227 14.00 -10.31 16.68
N SER A 228 13.46 -9.13 16.41
CA SER A 228 14.18 -7.95 15.93
C SER A 228 13.95 -6.80 16.91
N PRO A 229 14.86 -5.80 17.01
CA PRO A 229 14.63 -4.60 17.80
C PRO A 229 13.27 -3.96 17.50
N PRO A 230 12.61 -3.36 18.50
CA PRO A 230 11.27 -2.84 18.33
C PRO A 230 11.25 -1.66 17.34
N GLY A 231 10.16 -1.55 16.59
CA GLY A 231 10.04 -0.55 15.53
C GLY A 231 9.16 -1.03 14.38
N PHE A 232 9.44 -0.56 13.17
CA PHE A 232 8.75 -1.03 11.98
C PHE A 232 9.57 -0.80 10.71
N ALA A 233 9.21 -1.55 9.67
CA ALA A 233 9.63 -1.28 8.29
C ALA A 233 8.38 -1.17 7.40
N ALA A 234 8.28 -0.07 6.65
CA ALA A 234 7.18 0.22 5.76
C ALA A 234 7.70 0.52 4.35
N VAL A 235 7.00 0.03 3.33
CA VAL A 235 7.31 0.26 1.93
C VAL A 235 6.04 0.50 1.13
N VAL A 236 6.11 1.46 0.22
CA VAL A 236 5.07 1.76 -0.77
C VAL A 236 5.72 1.69 -2.14
N LEU A 237 5.31 0.70 -2.94
CA LEU A 237 5.73 0.55 -4.32
C LEU A 237 4.98 1.56 -5.20
N LEU A 238 5.72 2.32 -5.99
CA LEU A 238 5.21 3.32 -6.93
C LEU A 238 5.52 2.90 -8.36
N ASP A 239 5.07 3.70 -9.35
CA ASP A 239 5.50 3.51 -10.74
C ASP A 239 7.02 3.68 -10.86
N GLU A 240 7.72 2.58 -11.17
CA GLU A 240 9.18 2.52 -11.39
C GLU A 240 10.05 3.02 -10.21
N SER A 241 9.47 3.16 -9.01
CA SER A 241 10.09 3.83 -7.86
C SER A 241 9.44 3.40 -6.54
N HIS A 242 9.72 4.09 -5.42
CA HIS A 242 9.24 3.67 -4.09
C HIS A 242 9.20 4.81 -3.06
N MET A 243 8.48 4.56 -1.96
CA MET A 243 8.70 5.23 -0.69
C MET A 243 8.98 4.18 0.37
N SER A 244 9.85 4.48 1.34
CA SER A 244 10.08 3.59 2.47
C SER A 244 10.19 4.36 3.79
N ALA A 245 9.93 3.67 4.89
CA ALA A 245 10.18 4.18 6.22
C ALA A 245 10.67 3.05 7.14
N HIS A 246 11.71 3.34 7.91
CA HIS A 246 12.32 2.43 8.87
C HIS A 246 12.44 3.11 10.21
N CYS A 247 11.90 2.51 11.27
CA CYS A 247 11.94 3.06 12.62
C CYS A 247 12.64 2.11 13.56
N TYR A 248 13.54 2.65 14.37
CA TYR A 248 14.23 2.01 15.49
C TYR A 248 13.72 2.70 16.76
N SER A 249 12.59 2.22 17.31
CA SER A 249 11.85 2.96 18.34
C SER A 249 12.60 3.01 19.68
N ASP A 250 13.40 2.00 19.98
CA ASP A 250 14.30 1.95 21.15
C ASP A 250 15.44 2.98 21.09
N GLN A 251 15.84 3.39 19.89
CA GLN A 251 16.90 4.37 19.66
C GLN A 251 16.40 5.77 19.34
N GLY A 252 15.07 5.95 19.20
CA GLY A 252 14.49 7.21 18.81
C GLY A 252 14.91 7.66 17.40
N LYS A 253 15.00 6.72 16.44
CA LYS A 253 15.41 7.01 15.06
C LYS A 253 14.36 6.58 14.05
N LEU A 254 14.15 7.39 13.02
CA LEU A 254 13.30 7.07 11.88
C LEU A 254 13.95 7.58 10.60
N ALA A 255 14.17 6.69 9.64
CA ALA A 255 14.57 7.03 8.28
C ALA A 255 13.35 6.92 7.36
N PHE A 256 13.11 7.93 6.54
CA PHE A 256 12.07 7.93 5.52
C PHE A 256 12.71 8.30 4.18
N ASP A 257 12.24 7.70 3.10
CA ASP A 257 12.63 8.13 1.76
C ASP A 257 11.47 8.06 0.77
N VAL A 258 11.52 8.95 -0.22
CA VAL A 258 10.61 8.97 -1.37
C VAL A 258 11.42 9.18 -2.63
N PHE A 259 11.32 8.20 -3.52
CA PHE A 259 11.79 8.26 -4.88
C PHE A 259 10.57 8.24 -5.80
N THR A 260 10.45 9.24 -6.67
CA THR A 260 9.48 9.20 -7.77
C THR A 260 10.17 9.38 -9.12
N CYS A 261 9.64 8.73 -10.15
CA CYS A 261 10.14 8.86 -11.51
C CYS A 261 9.65 10.13 -12.21
N GLY A 262 10.41 10.57 -13.22
CA GLY A 262 10.11 11.72 -14.07
C GLY A 262 11.08 12.89 -13.91
N ALA A 263 11.13 13.75 -14.94
CA ALA A 263 12.02 14.91 -14.96
C ALA A 263 11.59 16.04 -14.01
N ASN A 264 10.33 16.03 -13.54
CA ASN A 264 9.81 17.03 -12.61
C ASN A 264 9.88 16.51 -11.15
N PRO A 265 10.66 17.15 -10.26
CA PRO A 265 10.73 16.79 -8.82
C PRO A 265 9.49 17.15 -8.01
N ASP A 266 8.52 17.86 -8.57
CA ASP A 266 7.48 18.51 -7.78
C ASP A 266 6.65 17.53 -6.95
N CYS A 267 6.28 16.38 -7.53
CA CYS A 267 5.55 15.36 -6.78
C CYS A 267 6.42 14.78 -5.65
N THR A 268 7.68 14.41 -5.92
CA THR A 268 8.63 13.95 -4.90
C THR A 268 8.74 14.95 -3.75
N ARG A 269 8.90 16.23 -4.08
CA ARG A 269 9.10 17.33 -3.13
C ARG A 269 7.87 17.54 -2.27
N LYS A 270 6.68 17.57 -2.89
CA LYS A 270 5.41 17.76 -2.18
C LYS A 270 5.11 16.58 -1.24
N VAL A 271 5.35 15.35 -1.68
CA VAL A 271 5.22 14.16 -0.83
C VAL A 271 6.19 14.23 0.34
N ALA A 272 7.49 14.47 0.09
CA ALA A 272 8.50 14.57 1.14
C ALA A 272 8.17 15.67 2.16
N ARG A 273 7.73 16.84 1.68
CA ARG A 273 7.32 17.97 2.51
C ARG A 273 6.16 17.60 3.44
N ASP A 274 5.12 16.99 2.90
CA ASP A 274 3.91 16.71 3.68
C ASP A 274 4.12 15.52 4.64
N VAL A 275 4.98 14.56 4.27
CA VAL A 275 5.45 13.52 5.20
C VAL A 275 6.28 14.16 6.32
N LEU A 276 7.22 15.04 6.01
CA LEU A 276 8.00 15.76 7.03
C LEU A 276 7.11 16.55 7.99
N PHE A 277 6.09 17.22 7.45
CA PHE A 277 5.09 17.93 8.26
C PHE A 277 4.36 16.98 9.20
N TYR A 278 3.92 15.81 8.69
CA TYR A 278 3.31 14.78 9.53
C TYR A 278 4.28 14.25 10.61
N LEU A 279 5.55 14.01 10.29
CA LEU A 279 6.55 13.58 11.27
C LEU A 279 6.76 14.64 12.36
N ARG A 280 6.83 15.93 12.00
CA ARG A 280 6.95 17.04 12.97
C ARG A 280 5.77 17.15 13.93
N GLN A 281 4.59 16.73 13.51
CA GLN A 281 3.42 16.70 14.37
C GLN A 281 3.42 15.52 15.35
N ASN A 282 4.16 14.45 15.05
CA ASN A 282 4.04 13.18 15.77
C ASN A 282 5.32 12.71 16.47
N LEU A 283 6.50 13.23 16.15
CA LEU A 283 7.78 12.81 16.75
C LEU A 283 8.25 13.68 17.93
N GLY A 284 7.40 14.57 18.43
CA GLY A 284 7.76 15.50 19.52
C GLY A 284 8.44 16.78 19.02
N SER A 285 8.46 17.80 19.89
CA SER A 285 8.96 19.14 19.55
C SER A 285 10.49 19.24 19.50
N ASP A 286 11.20 18.31 20.13
CA ASP A 286 12.66 18.22 20.19
C ASP A 286 13.26 17.37 19.05
N ALA A 287 12.40 16.78 18.20
CA ALA A 287 12.83 15.99 17.07
C ALA A 287 13.69 16.80 16.09
N LYS A 288 14.80 16.21 15.67
CA LYS A 288 15.74 16.77 14.69
C LYS A 288 15.61 16.03 13.38
N TYR A 289 15.73 16.77 12.28
CA TYR A 289 15.54 16.24 10.93
C TYR A 289 16.72 16.63 10.05
N GLU A 290 17.30 15.64 9.37
CA GLU A 290 18.25 15.82 8.28
C GLU A 290 17.57 15.41 6.97
N ILE A 291 17.79 16.16 5.90
CA ILE A 291 17.14 15.92 4.61
C ILE A 291 18.21 15.83 3.54
N HIS A 292 18.25 14.69 2.85
CA HIS A 292 19.15 14.45 1.73
C HIS A 292 18.37 14.46 0.43
N ARG A 293 18.98 15.02 -0.61
CA ARG A 293 18.43 15.07 -1.97
C ARG A 293 19.41 14.40 -2.90
N LEU A 294 18.93 13.39 -3.61
CA LEU A 294 19.75 12.63 -4.54
C LEU A 294 19.05 12.55 -5.89
N PRO A 295 19.56 13.27 -6.91
CA PRO A 295 19.09 13.06 -8.28
C PRO A 295 19.42 11.64 -8.75
N ARG A 296 18.46 10.97 -9.41
CA ARG A 296 18.66 9.61 -9.93
C ARG A 296 18.97 9.68 -11.42
N PHE A 297 20.20 9.28 -11.75
CA PHE A 297 20.78 9.35 -13.10
C PHE A 297 20.80 10.79 -13.65
N PRO A 298 21.50 11.73 -12.99
CA PRO A 298 21.66 13.08 -13.51
C PRO A 298 22.41 13.04 -14.85
N VAL A 299 21.99 13.89 -15.79
CA VAL A 299 22.72 14.08 -17.05
C VAL A 299 24.09 14.65 -16.72
N GLN A 300 25.17 13.93 -17.02
CA GLN A 300 26.53 14.43 -16.79
C GLN A 300 26.87 15.47 -17.86
N GLU A 301 27.18 16.70 -17.45
CA GLU A 301 27.79 17.68 -18.36
C GLU A 301 29.21 17.19 -18.72
N GLY A 302 29.41 16.70 -19.95
CA GLY A 302 30.76 16.59 -20.52
C GLY A 302 31.22 15.22 -21.05
N ILE A 303 30.39 14.18 -21.04
CA ILE A 303 30.75 12.93 -21.76
C ILE A 303 30.10 12.98 -23.15
N ARG A 304 30.81 13.58 -24.10
CA ARG A 304 30.56 13.42 -25.55
C ARG A 304 31.20 12.13 -26.04
#